data_AF-A0A533QBA6-F1
#
_entry.id   AF-A0A533QBA6-F1
#
_cell.length_a   1.000
_cell.length_b   1.000
_cell.length_c   1.000
_cell.angle_alpha   90.00
_cell.angle_beta   90.00
_cell.angle_gamma   90.00
#
_symmetry.space_group_name_H-M   'P 1'
#
loop_
_entity.id
_entity.type
_entity.pdbx_description
1 polymer ?
#
loop_
_entity_poly.entity_id
_entity_poly.type
_entity_poly.pdbx_seq_one_letter_code
_entity_poly.pdbx_strand_id
1 'polypeptide(L)'
;MLKVSQEQKNAIANIITDLKNKVSRPDLNRENELIFLTTTHANLDANSFTADVFIEEETKIIAIELKTVQPNAGEMRGEKQKILEAKTALFNRFYNKEIEYYIGFPFDPTSDTSTEANKSKFLCSIIDGHKYFASDEILLASELWDFLSGGKNTMEYILDIINKIATKDFMKKFKYLDDNTNRKNDIKIYETLLNDWFLFSEIELLNNDFKITKNLHKETRARRIYNQSIFINGEYNFERYNFLMSLMEK
;
A
#
# COMPACT_ATOMS: atom_id res chain seq x y z
N MET A 1 -12.69 18.90 -8.92
CA MET A 1 -13.31 17.58 -9.15
C MET A 1 -12.94 17.12 -10.56
N LEU A 2 -12.67 15.82 -10.72
CA LEU A 2 -12.34 15.25 -12.03
C LEU A 2 -13.60 15.22 -12.93
N LYS A 3 -13.38 15.20 -14.24
CA LYS A 3 -14.44 15.41 -15.24
C LYS A 3 -14.63 14.20 -16.14
N VAL A 4 -15.88 13.96 -16.52
CA VAL A 4 -16.29 12.92 -17.48
C VAL A 4 -17.37 13.45 -18.42
N SER A 5 -17.53 12.82 -19.58
CA SER A 5 -18.61 13.13 -20.51
C SER A 5 -19.89 12.33 -20.21
N GLN A 6 -21.03 12.78 -20.74
CA GLN A 6 -22.28 12.01 -20.66
C GLN A 6 -22.18 10.67 -21.41
N GLU A 7 -21.44 10.63 -22.51
CA GLU A 7 -21.25 9.44 -23.33
C GLU A 7 -20.46 8.37 -22.57
N GLN A 8 -19.41 8.76 -21.85
CA GLN A 8 -18.67 7.88 -20.95
C GLN A 8 -19.56 7.36 -19.81
N LYS A 9 -20.39 8.22 -19.17
CA LYS A 9 -21.35 7.77 -18.15
C LYS A 9 -22.33 6.74 -18.70
N ASN A 10 -22.82 6.92 -19.93
CA ASN A 10 -23.70 5.97 -20.59
C ASN A 10 -22.99 4.64 -20.89
N ALA A 11 -21.74 4.69 -21.37
CA ALA A 11 -20.93 3.49 -21.61
C ALA A 11 -20.75 2.65 -20.33
N ILE A 12 -20.42 3.30 -19.22
CA ILE A 12 -20.31 2.63 -17.90
C ILE A 12 -21.65 2.01 -17.49
N ALA A 13 -22.76 2.75 -17.61
CA ALA A 13 -24.09 2.23 -17.26
C ALA A 13 -24.48 1.00 -18.10
N ASN A 14 -24.11 0.99 -19.39
CA ASN A 14 -24.33 -0.13 -20.29
C ASN A 14 -23.48 -1.34 -19.90
N ILE A 15 -22.18 -1.16 -19.64
CA ILE A 15 -21.29 -2.23 -19.15
C ILE A 15 -21.88 -2.87 -17.89
N ILE A 16 -22.24 -2.07 -16.88
CA ILE A 16 -22.82 -2.57 -15.63
C ILE A 16 -24.13 -3.33 -15.86
N THR A 17 -24.96 -2.85 -16.79
CA THR A 17 -26.24 -3.50 -17.12
C THR A 17 -26.02 -4.84 -17.81
N ASP A 18 -25.08 -4.91 -18.75
CA ASP A 18 -24.76 -6.14 -19.47
C ASP A 18 -24.17 -7.21 -18.55
N LEU A 19 -23.26 -6.82 -17.65
CA LEU A 19 -22.71 -7.70 -16.61
C LEU A 19 -23.80 -8.18 -15.65
N LYS A 20 -24.68 -7.26 -15.21
CA LYS A 20 -25.81 -7.59 -14.32
C LYS A 20 -26.72 -8.64 -14.95
N ASN A 21 -27.03 -8.49 -16.24
CA ASN A 21 -27.93 -9.35 -16.99
C ASN A 21 -27.23 -10.57 -17.62
N LYS A 22 -25.92 -10.74 -17.40
CA LYS A 22 -25.10 -11.82 -17.99
C LYS A 22 -25.12 -11.84 -19.52
N VAL A 23 -25.32 -10.68 -20.14
CA VAL A 23 -25.24 -10.49 -21.60
C VAL A 23 -23.77 -10.55 -22.04
N SER A 24 -22.85 -10.11 -21.19
CA SER A 24 -21.41 -10.20 -21.37
C SER A 24 -20.72 -10.77 -20.11
N ARG A 25 -19.46 -11.15 -20.27
CA ARG A 25 -18.53 -11.46 -19.18
C ARG A 25 -17.62 -10.25 -18.94
N PRO A 26 -17.09 -10.07 -17.71
CA PRO A 26 -16.13 -9.01 -17.45
C PRO A 26 -14.88 -9.19 -18.33
N ASP A 27 -14.42 -8.09 -18.93
CA ASP A 27 -13.29 -8.06 -19.86
C ASP A 27 -12.62 -6.68 -19.76
N LEU A 28 -11.45 -6.65 -19.12
CA LEU A 28 -10.71 -5.42 -18.82
C LEU A 28 -10.45 -4.59 -20.08
N ASN A 29 -9.98 -5.22 -21.15
CA ASN A 29 -9.59 -4.54 -22.38
C ASN A 29 -10.80 -3.97 -23.11
N ARG A 30 -11.83 -4.79 -23.30
CA ARG A 30 -13.08 -4.35 -23.95
C ARG A 30 -13.73 -3.20 -23.19
N GLU A 31 -13.76 -3.29 -21.86
CA GLU A 31 -14.36 -2.24 -21.04
C GLU A 31 -13.55 -0.95 -21.08
N ASN A 32 -12.21 -1.03 -21.09
CA ASN A 32 -11.34 0.12 -21.29
C ASN A 32 -11.59 0.81 -22.62
N GLU A 33 -11.66 0.05 -23.72
CA GLU A 33 -11.96 0.58 -25.06
C GLU A 33 -13.28 1.36 -25.09
N LEU A 34 -14.30 0.88 -24.36
CA LEU A 34 -15.61 1.52 -24.31
C LEU A 34 -15.65 2.81 -23.49
N ILE A 35 -14.78 2.96 -22.48
CA ILE A 35 -14.80 4.13 -21.56
C ILE A 35 -13.69 5.16 -21.87
N PHE A 36 -12.60 4.75 -22.51
CA PHE A 36 -11.48 5.62 -22.93
C PHE A 36 -11.76 6.31 -24.26
N LEU A 37 -12.94 6.90 -24.36
CA LEU A 37 -13.36 7.71 -25.50
C LEU A 37 -12.63 9.07 -25.44
N THR A 38 -11.90 9.42 -26.50
CA THR A 38 -11.36 10.77 -26.66
C THR A 38 -12.54 11.71 -26.94
N THR A 39 -13.11 12.32 -25.90
CA THR A 39 -14.23 13.26 -26.04
C THR A 39 -13.76 14.70 -25.90
N THR A 40 -14.24 15.60 -26.74
CA THR A 40 -13.92 17.04 -26.68
C THR A 40 -14.67 17.77 -25.55
N HIS A 41 -15.54 17.09 -24.79
CA HIS A 41 -16.53 17.71 -23.90
C HIS A 41 -16.74 17.00 -22.56
N ALA A 42 -15.66 16.59 -21.87
CA ALA A 42 -15.76 16.16 -20.47
C ALA A 42 -16.07 17.36 -19.55
N ASN A 43 -17.35 17.57 -19.23
CA ASN A 43 -17.81 18.73 -18.46
C ASN A 43 -18.59 18.36 -17.18
N LEU A 44 -19.05 17.12 -17.05
CA LEU A 44 -19.76 16.63 -15.88
C LEU A 44 -18.76 16.24 -14.79
N ASP A 45 -19.12 16.46 -13.53
CA ASP A 45 -18.35 15.92 -12.42
C ASP A 45 -18.44 14.38 -12.41
N ALA A 46 -17.28 13.76 -12.28
CA ALA A 46 -17.17 12.35 -11.91
C ALA A 46 -17.71 12.17 -10.49
N ASN A 47 -18.26 10.99 -10.20
CA ASN A 47 -18.58 10.66 -8.82
C ASN A 47 -17.27 10.56 -8.01
N SER A 48 -17.35 10.84 -6.71
CA SER A 48 -16.20 10.70 -5.82
C SER A 48 -15.76 9.24 -5.75
N PHE A 49 -14.46 9.01 -5.88
CA PHE A 49 -13.83 7.72 -5.68
C PHE A 49 -12.58 7.88 -4.80
N THR A 50 -12.13 6.78 -4.22
CA THR A 50 -10.91 6.67 -3.43
C THR A 50 -9.98 5.67 -4.10
N ALA A 51 -8.68 5.82 -3.87
CA ALA A 51 -7.69 4.79 -4.12
C ALA A 51 -6.76 4.78 -2.91
N ASP A 52 -6.56 3.62 -2.29
CA ASP A 52 -5.66 3.45 -1.15
C ASP A 52 -4.19 3.58 -1.57
N VAL A 53 -3.90 3.13 -2.80
CA VAL A 53 -2.59 3.30 -3.43
C VAL A 53 -2.76 4.05 -4.74
N PHE A 54 -1.99 5.13 -4.90
CA PHE A 54 -1.92 5.90 -6.14
C PHE A 54 -0.46 6.12 -6.51
N ILE A 55 -0.06 5.58 -7.67
CA ILE A 55 1.30 5.67 -8.19
C ILE A 55 1.22 6.39 -9.54
N GLU A 56 1.96 7.49 -9.63
CA GLU A 56 2.15 8.23 -10.88
C GLU A 56 3.55 7.98 -11.42
N GLU A 57 3.63 7.26 -12.53
CA GLU A 57 4.87 7.05 -13.29
C GLU A 57 4.94 8.01 -14.49
N GLU A 58 6.02 7.95 -15.27
CA GLU A 58 6.19 8.78 -16.48
C GLU A 58 5.08 8.51 -17.50
N THR A 59 4.81 7.22 -17.79
CA THR A 59 3.90 6.79 -18.86
C THR A 59 2.57 6.24 -18.36
N LYS A 60 2.39 6.03 -17.05
CA LYS A 60 1.18 5.42 -16.51
C LYS A 60 0.75 5.95 -15.15
N ILE A 61 -0.53 5.79 -14.87
CA ILE A 61 -1.16 5.97 -13.56
C ILE A 61 -1.63 4.59 -13.11
N ILE A 62 -1.22 4.18 -11.92
CA ILE A 62 -1.69 2.98 -11.26
C ILE A 62 -2.50 3.39 -10.03
N ALA A 63 -3.72 2.92 -9.95
CA ALA A 63 -4.56 3.03 -8.76
C ALA A 63 -4.95 1.66 -8.24
N ILE A 64 -4.93 1.49 -6.92
CA ILE A 64 -5.37 0.26 -6.25
C ILE A 64 -6.29 0.64 -5.10
N GLU A 65 -7.49 0.06 -5.10
CA GLU A 65 -8.40 0.08 -3.96
C GLU A 65 -8.24 -1.25 -3.20
N LEU A 66 -7.89 -1.17 -1.92
CA LEU A 66 -7.71 -2.33 -1.06
C LEU A 66 -9.03 -2.73 -0.42
N LYS A 67 -9.33 -4.02 -0.43
CA LYS A 67 -10.50 -4.58 0.26
C LYS A 67 -10.13 -5.71 1.20
N THR A 68 -11.00 -5.92 2.18
CA THR A 68 -10.98 -7.13 3.00
C THR A 68 -11.62 -8.29 2.23
N VAL A 69 -11.30 -9.51 2.64
CA VAL A 69 -11.50 -10.74 1.85
C VAL A 69 -12.95 -11.27 1.76
N GLN A 70 -13.92 -10.59 2.35
CA GLN A 70 -15.35 -10.97 2.29
C GLN A 70 -16.25 -9.75 2.10
N PRO A 71 -16.24 -9.12 0.91
CA PRO A 71 -17.19 -8.06 0.60
C PRO A 71 -18.62 -8.62 0.47
N ASN A 72 -19.62 -7.79 0.78
CA ASN A 72 -21.03 -8.21 0.71
C ASN A 72 -21.50 -8.34 -0.75
N ALA A 73 -22.52 -9.19 -1.01
CA ALA A 73 -23.02 -9.49 -2.37
C ALA A 73 -23.41 -8.26 -3.24
N GLY A 74 -23.88 -7.17 -2.61
CA GLY A 74 -24.23 -5.93 -3.32
C GLY A 74 -23.04 -5.02 -3.64
N GLU A 75 -21.88 -5.30 -3.07
CA GLU A 75 -20.70 -4.45 -3.08
C GLU A 75 -19.95 -4.53 -4.41
N MET A 76 -19.78 -5.74 -4.98
CA MET A 76 -19.01 -5.94 -6.21
C MET A 76 -19.51 -5.12 -7.40
N ARG A 77 -20.83 -5.00 -7.58
CA ARG A 77 -21.41 -4.14 -8.63
C ARG A 77 -21.05 -2.67 -8.43
N GLY A 78 -21.20 -2.20 -7.18
CA GLY A 78 -20.91 -0.81 -6.83
C GLY A 78 -19.43 -0.50 -7.00
N GLU A 79 -18.56 -1.39 -6.57
CA GLU A 79 -17.10 -1.25 -6.72
C GLU A 79 -16.69 -1.27 -8.19
N LYS A 80 -17.25 -2.18 -9.00
CA LYS A 80 -17.01 -2.18 -10.45
C LYS A 80 -17.39 -0.85 -11.10
N GLN A 81 -18.56 -0.31 -10.75
CA GLN A 81 -19.00 0.99 -11.29
C GLN A 81 -18.05 2.12 -10.86
N LYS A 82 -17.67 2.17 -9.57
CA LYS A 82 -16.73 3.18 -9.07
C LYS A 82 -15.38 3.10 -9.78
N ILE A 83 -14.85 1.89 -9.98
CA ILE A 83 -13.57 1.66 -10.68
C ILE A 83 -13.66 2.14 -12.13
N LEU A 84 -14.72 1.79 -12.87
CA LEU A 84 -14.91 2.26 -14.25
C LEU A 84 -15.01 3.79 -14.32
N GLU A 85 -15.74 4.42 -13.40
CA GLU A 85 -15.84 5.88 -13.31
C GLU A 85 -14.49 6.53 -12.98
N ALA A 86 -13.73 5.94 -12.05
CA ALA A 86 -12.40 6.41 -11.67
C ALA A 86 -11.42 6.32 -12.84
N LYS A 87 -11.35 5.18 -13.53
CA LYS A 87 -10.51 4.98 -14.73
C LYS A 87 -10.80 6.04 -15.78
N THR A 88 -12.08 6.27 -16.06
CA THR A 88 -12.53 7.28 -17.03
C THR A 88 -12.08 8.69 -16.62
N ALA A 89 -12.28 9.05 -15.35
CA ALA A 89 -11.93 10.36 -14.83
C ALA A 89 -10.41 10.60 -14.84
N LEU A 90 -9.62 9.57 -14.52
CA LEU A 90 -8.16 9.58 -14.57
C LEU A 90 -7.66 9.68 -16.01
N PHE A 91 -8.23 8.90 -16.93
CA PHE A 91 -7.91 8.96 -18.36
C PHE A 91 -8.08 10.37 -18.94
N ASN A 92 -9.22 11.01 -18.64
CA ASN A 92 -9.47 12.38 -19.09
C ASN A 92 -8.50 13.40 -18.47
N ARG A 93 -8.02 13.16 -17.24
CA ARG A 93 -7.10 14.05 -16.51
C ARG A 93 -5.64 13.90 -16.96
N PHE A 94 -5.26 12.69 -17.33
CA PHE A 94 -3.90 12.27 -17.68
C PHE A 94 -3.87 11.71 -19.11
N TYR A 95 -4.26 12.54 -20.08
CA TYR A 95 -4.53 12.16 -21.49
C TYR A 95 -3.41 11.39 -22.21
N ASN A 96 -2.16 11.48 -21.74
CA ASN A 96 -1.00 10.80 -22.34
C ASN A 96 -0.47 9.63 -21.51
N LYS A 97 -1.21 9.19 -20.47
CA LYS A 97 -0.80 8.10 -19.59
C LYS A 97 -1.76 6.93 -19.70
N GLU A 98 -1.20 5.73 -19.66
CA GLU A 98 -1.97 4.51 -19.46
C GLU A 98 -2.60 4.51 -18.06
N ILE A 99 -3.83 4.03 -17.95
CA ILE A 99 -4.57 3.98 -16.69
C ILE A 99 -4.82 2.53 -16.29
N GLU A 100 -4.11 2.10 -15.25
CA GLU A 100 -4.31 0.82 -14.59
C GLU A 100 -5.08 1.03 -13.29
N TYR A 101 -6.12 0.23 -13.06
CA TYR A 101 -6.89 0.29 -11.81
C TYR A 101 -7.22 -1.11 -11.35
N TYR A 102 -6.72 -1.47 -10.17
CA TYR A 102 -6.90 -2.79 -9.58
C TYR A 102 -7.76 -2.74 -8.31
N ILE A 103 -8.40 -3.86 -8.02
CA ILE A 103 -8.89 -4.17 -6.67
C ILE A 103 -7.90 -5.11 -6.00
N GLY A 104 -7.35 -4.69 -4.87
CA GLY A 104 -6.29 -5.40 -4.15
C GLY A 104 -6.81 -6.13 -2.92
N PHE A 105 -6.40 -7.37 -2.73
CA PHE A 105 -6.72 -8.18 -1.55
C PHE A 105 -5.42 -8.65 -0.86
N PRO A 106 -5.16 -8.25 0.40
CA PRO A 106 -3.90 -8.54 1.07
C PRO A 106 -3.57 -10.02 1.31
N PHE A 107 -4.57 -10.90 1.28
CA PHE A 107 -4.42 -12.35 1.44
C PHE A 107 -5.58 -13.10 0.77
N ASP A 108 -5.38 -14.39 0.49
CA ASP A 108 -6.42 -15.28 -0.03
C ASP A 108 -6.94 -16.20 1.09
N PRO A 109 -8.19 -16.02 1.58
CA PRO A 109 -8.76 -16.88 2.62
C PRO A 109 -9.14 -18.28 2.11
N THR A 110 -9.09 -18.50 0.80
CA THR A 110 -9.42 -19.79 0.18
C THR A 110 -8.19 -20.65 -0.07
N SER A 111 -7.00 -20.09 0.14
CA SER A 111 -5.72 -20.79 0.01
C SER A 111 -5.41 -21.65 1.23
N ASP A 112 -4.74 -22.79 1.02
CA ASP A 112 -4.25 -23.66 2.10
C ASP A 112 -2.93 -23.13 2.69
N THR A 113 -2.22 -22.26 1.98
CA THR A 113 -0.97 -21.62 2.44
C THR A 113 -1.13 -20.11 2.57
N SER A 114 -0.33 -19.49 3.44
CA SER A 114 -0.47 -18.09 3.81
C SER A 114 -0.13 -17.09 2.71
N THR A 115 0.51 -17.51 1.61
CA THR A 115 0.99 -16.60 0.56
C THR A 115 0.52 -16.94 -0.85
N GLU A 116 -0.07 -18.11 -1.06
CA GLU A 116 -0.62 -18.47 -2.37
C GLU A 116 -1.87 -17.64 -2.72
N ALA A 117 -2.04 -17.42 -4.02
CA ALA A 117 -3.17 -16.70 -4.60
C ALA A 117 -3.90 -17.61 -5.59
N ASN A 118 -5.17 -17.90 -5.34
CA ASN A 118 -6.04 -18.60 -6.28
C ASN A 118 -7.24 -17.72 -6.64
N LYS A 119 -7.02 -16.79 -7.58
CA LYS A 119 -8.06 -15.84 -8.03
C LYS A 119 -9.35 -16.51 -8.46
N SER A 120 -9.29 -17.68 -9.13
CA SER A 120 -10.49 -18.38 -9.57
C SER A 120 -11.32 -18.87 -8.38
N LYS A 121 -10.68 -19.54 -7.41
CA LYS A 121 -11.34 -20.04 -6.20
C LYS A 121 -11.84 -18.88 -5.33
N PHE A 122 -11.01 -17.84 -5.19
CA PHE A 122 -11.33 -16.62 -4.46
C PHE A 122 -12.55 -15.90 -5.04
N LEU A 123 -12.58 -15.63 -6.35
CA LEU A 123 -13.73 -15.01 -7.01
C LEU A 123 -14.98 -15.89 -6.98
N CYS A 124 -14.85 -17.22 -6.96
CA CYS A 124 -15.97 -18.14 -6.76
C CYS A 124 -16.53 -18.07 -5.34
N SER A 125 -15.70 -17.73 -4.35
CA SER A 125 -16.11 -17.58 -2.95
C SER A 125 -16.87 -16.26 -2.70
N ILE A 126 -16.63 -15.25 -3.54
CA ILE A 126 -17.33 -13.96 -3.46
C ILE A 126 -18.62 -14.03 -4.26
N ILE A 127 -19.74 -13.67 -3.63
CA ILE A 127 -21.04 -13.60 -4.30
C ILE A 127 -20.96 -12.58 -5.45
N ASP A 128 -21.32 -13.02 -6.66
CA ASP A 128 -21.22 -12.24 -7.90
C ASP A 128 -19.78 -11.76 -8.27
N GLY A 129 -18.71 -12.31 -7.69
CA GLY A 129 -17.33 -11.92 -8.00
C GLY A 129 -16.99 -12.07 -9.49
N HIS A 130 -17.07 -13.29 -10.02
CA HIS A 130 -16.87 -13.62 -11.45
C HIS A 130 -17.84 -12.93 -12.41
N LYS A 131 -18.92 -12.36 -11.89
CA LYS A 131 -19.91 -11.66 -12.71
C LYS A 131 -19.46 -10.25 -13.06
N TYR A 132 -18.69 -9.59 -12.19
CA TYR A 132 -18.32 -8.19 -12.36
C TYR A 132 -16.83 -7.96 -12.59
N PHE A 133 -15.96 -8.87 -12.17
CA PHE A 133 -14.51 -8.70 -12.27
C PHE A 133 -13.84 -9.79 -13.09
N ALA A 134 -12.95 -9.37 -13.97
CA ALA A 134 -12.01 -10.25 -14.65
C ALA A 134 -10.79 -10.47 -13.75
N SER A 135 -10.07 -11.57 -13.99
CA SER A 135 -8.94 -11.98 -13.14
C SER A 135 -7.76 -11.02 -13.18
N ASP A 136 -7.60 -10.28 -14.28
CA ASP A 136 -6.58 -9.27 -14.51
C ASP A 136 -6.88 -7.92 -13.84
N GLU A 137 -8.09 -7.74 -13.32
CA GLU A 137 -8.47 -6.56 -12.52
C GLU A 137 -8.15 -6.70 -11.04
N ILE A 138 -7.68 -7.88 -10.62
CA ILE A 138 -7.51 -8.24 -9.22
C ILE A 138 -6.03 -8.48 -8.92
N LEU A 139 -5.54 -7.91 -7.84
CA LEU A 139 -4.25 -8.26 -7.25
C LEU A 139 -4.51 -9.00 -5.92
N LEU A 140 -4.07 -10.25 -5.81
CA LEU A 140 -4.42 -11.12 -4.67
C LEU A 140 -3.18 -11.67 -3.95
N ALA A 141 -3.15 -11.55 -2.63
CA ALA A 141 -2.11 -12.11 -1.75
C ALA A 141 -0.69 -11.74 -2.23
N SER A 142 0.20 -12.72 -2.44
CA SER A 142 1.59 -12.51 -2.89
C SER A 142 1.69 -11.63 -4.12
N GLU A 143 0.76 -11.73 -5.07
CA GLU A 143 0.75 -10.91 -6.28
C GLU A 143 0.60 -9.42 -5.96
N LEU A 144 -0.29 -9.05 -5.02
CA LEU A 144 -0.44 -7.65 -4.61
C LEU A 144 0.85 -7.12 -4.01
N TRP A 145 1.47 -7.89 -3.11
CA TRP A 145 2.67 -7.45 -2.40
C TRP A 145 3.88 -7.35 -3.31
N ASP A 146 4.04 -8.30 -4.22
CA ASP A 146 5.09 -8.28 -5.25
C ASP A 146 4.89 -7.12 -6.23
N PHE A 147 3.65 -6.87 -6.62
CA PHE A 147 3.32 -5.71 -7.46
C PHE A 147 3.68 -4.39 -6.77
N LEU A 148 3.31 -4.21 -5.50
CA LEU A 148 3.56 -2.98 -4.75
C LEU A 148 5.05 -2.73 -4.46
N SER A 149 5.81 -3.79 -4.20
CA SER A 149 7.24 -3.66 -3.86
C SER A 149 8.14 -3.60 -5.10
N GLY A 150 7.66 -4.12 -6.25
CA GLY A 150 8.49 -4.41 -7.42
C GLY A 150 9.42 -5.63 -7.24
N GLY A 151 9.33 -6.32 -6.10
CA GLY A 151 10.11 -7.49 -5.74
C GLY A 151 9.32 -8.80 -5.90
N LYS A 152 9.98 -9.92 -5.58
CA LYS A 152 9.34 -11.24 -5.49
C LYS A 152 9.33 -11.74 -4.06
N ASN A 153 8.34 -12.55 -3.71
CA ASN A 153 8.17 -13.15 -2.39
C ASN A 153 8.05 -12.10 -1.26
N THR A 154 7.47 -10.95 -1.57
CA THR A 154 7.35 -9.81 -0.67
C THR A 154 6.47 -10.15 0.53
N MET A 155 5.38 -10.88 0.29
CA MET A 155 4.48 -11.31 1.36
C MET A 155 5.19 -12.23 2.35
N GLU A 156 6.00 -13.17 1.85
CA GLU A 156 6.84 -14.06 2.65
C GLU A 156 7.81 -13.25 3.51
N TYR A 157 8.51 -12.28 2.92
CA TYR A 157 9.42 -11.41 3.68
C TYR A 157 8.70 -10.61 4.77
N ILE A 158 7.51 -10.08 4.49
CA ILE A 158 6.68 -9.38 5.49
C ILE A 158 6.33 -10.33 6.64
N LEU A 159 5.88 -11.54 6.34
CA LEU A 159 5.53 -12.55 7.34
C LEU A 159 6.75 -12.99 8.16
N ASP A 160 7.91 -13.15 7.53
CA ASP A 160 9.16 -13.49 8.20
C ASP A 160 9.58 -12.40 9.19
N ILE A 161 9.48 -11.12 8.80
CA ILE A 161 9.74 -9.97 9.68
C ILE A 161 8.79 -10.01 10.88
N ILE A 162 7.49 -10.17 10.64
CA ILE A 162 6.48 -10.24 11.69
C ILE A 162 6.80 -11.39 12.65
N ASN A 163 7.08 -12.59 12.14
CA ASN A 163 7.36 -13.77 12.94
C ASN A 163 8.67 -13.63 13.74
N LYS A 164 9.68 -12.95 13.19
CA LYS A 164 10.94 -12.67 13.88
C LYS A 164 10.76 -11.71 15.05
N ILE A 165 9.84 -10.76 14.95
CA ILE A 165 9.57 -9.75 15.98
C ILE A 165 8.56 -10.27 17.01
N ALA A 166 7.43 -10.83 16.56
CA ALA A 166 6.27 -11.24 17.36
C ALA A 166 6.48 -12.55 18.13
N THR A 167 7.58 -12.60 18.89
CA THR A 167 7.97 -13.73 19.74
C THR A 167 7.50 -13.51 21.18
N LYS A 168 7.57 -14.56 22.01
CA LYS A 168 7.25 -14.48 23.45
C LYS A 168 8.13 -13.46 24.19
N ASP A 169 9.32 -13.17 23.68
CA ASP A 169 10.25 -12.21 24.25
C ASP A 169 10.03 -10.77 23.77
N PHE A 170 8.99 -10.51 22.96
CA PHE A 170 8.73 -9.19 22.36
C PHE A 170 8.81 -8.06 23.39
N MET A 171 8.06 -8.14 24.49
CA MET A 171 8.03 -7.08 25.50
C MET A 171 9.36 -6.90 26.22
N LYS A 172 10.16 -7.96 26.36
CA LYS A 172 11.49 -7.90 26.97
C LYS A 172 12.47 -7.17 26.05
N LYS A 173 12.51 -7.57 24.77
CA LYS A 173 13.36 -6.94 23.74
C LYS A 173 12.96 -5.49 23.51
N PHE A 174 11.66 -5.20 23.43
CA PHE A 174 11.11 -3.86 23.32
C PHE A 174 11.64 -2.94 24.43
N LYS A 175 11.45 -3.33 25.70
CA LYS A 175 11.91 -2.54 26.86
C LYS A 175 13.43 -2.36 26.88
N TYR A 176 14.18 -3.37 26.44
CA TYR A 176 15.63 -3.28 26.36
C TYR A 176 16.07 -2.21 25.33
N LEU A 177 15.42 -2.16 24.17
CA LEU A 177 15.69 -1.18 23.14
C LEU A 177 15.22 0.25 23.51
N ASP A 178 14.09 0.34 24.22
CA ASP A 178 13.48 1.59 24.71
C ASP A 178 14.34 2.27 25.81
N ASP A 179 15.12 1.49 26.56
CA ASP A 179 16.08 2.02 27.53
C ASP A 179 17.39 2.44 26.84
N ASN A 180 17.49 3.75 26.60
CA ASN A 180 18.63 4.43 25.99
C ASN A 180 19.98 4.27 26.70
N THR A 181 20.01 3.77 27.94
CA THR A 181 21.30 3.49 28.59
C THR A 181 21.97 2.26 27.99
N ASN A 182 21.19 1.31 27.46
CA ASN A 182 21.69 0.05 26.92
C ASN A 182 22.56 0.22 25.67
N ARG A 183 22.31 1.24 24.84
CA ARG A 183 23.15 1.55 23.67
C ARG A 183 24.62 1.85 24.03
N LYS A 184 24.88 2.26 25.28
CA LYS A 184 26.23 2.55 25.79
C LYS A 184 26.78 1.41 26.65
N ASN A 185 25.91 0.74 27.41
CA ASN A 185 26.31 -0.29 28.36
C ASN A 185 26.67 -1.61 27.67
N ASP A 186 25.97 -1.98 26.61
CA ASP A 186 26.24 -3.20 25.84
C ASP A 186 25.90 -3.01 24.35
N ILE A 187 26.79 -2.29 23.66
CA ILE A 187 26.59 -1.90 22.26
C ILE A 187 26.37 -3.10 21.33
N LYS A 188 27.04 -4.23 21.59
CA LYS A 188 26.95 -5.42 20.74
C LYS A 188 25.58 -6.09 20.82
N ILE A 189 25.04 -6.24 22.04
CA ILE A 189 23.70 -6.79 22.23
C ILE A 189 22.66 -5.82 21.65
N TYR A 190 22.83 -4.52 21.89
CA TYR A 190 21.94 -3.50 21.36
C TYR A 190 21.89 -3.54 19.83
N GLU A 191 23.04 -3.51 19.16
CA GLU A 191 23.15 -3.60 17.69
C GLU A 191 22.56 -4.90 17.13
N THR A 192 22.79 -6.03 17.80
CA THR A 192 22.20 -7.33 17.40
C THR A 192 20.69 -7.28 17.42
N LEU A 193 20.10 -6.71 18.49
CA LEU A 193 18.65 -6.57 18.60
C LEU A 193 18.07 -5.60 17.56
N LEU A 194 18.76 -4.50 17.25
CA LEU A 194 18.34 -3.59 16.19
C LEU A 194 18.31 -4.29 14.83
N ASN A 195 19.34 -5.06 14.50
CA ASN A 195 19.39 -5.86 13.27
C ASN A 195 18.28 -6.91 13.23
N ASP A 196 18.04 -7.60 14.35
CA ASP A 196 16.99 -8.61 14.43
C ASP A 196 15.59 -8.05 14.26
N TRP A 197 15.37 -6.79 14.64
CA TRP A 197 14.10 -6.09 14.54
C TRP A 197 14.01 -5.17 13.32
N PHE A 198 15.00 -5.23 12.41
CA PHE A 198 15.03 -4.44 11.19
C PHE A 198 14.92 -2.92 11.44
N LEU A 199 15.46 -2.43 12.57
CA LEU A 199 15.45 -1.03 12.96
C LEU A 199 16.62 -0.27 12.31
N PHE A 200 16.64 -0.25 10.98
CA PHE A 200 17.77 0.27 10.19
C PHE A 200 18.12 1.73 10.50
N SER A 201 17.12 2.57 10.77
CA SER A 201 17.32 3.96 11.16
C SER A 201 18.12 4.11 12.46
N GLU A 202 17.92 3.25 13.46
CA GLU A 202 18.74 3.28 14.68
C GLU A 202 20.14 2.71 14.46
N ILE A 203 20.29 1.73 13.56
CA ILE A 203 21.61 1.21 13.16
C ILE A 203 22.42 2.34 12.50
N GLU A 204 21.78 3.14 11.64
CA GLU A 204 22.41 4.30 11.01
C GLU A 204 22.84 5.36 12.02
N LEU A 205 21.99 5.67 13.01
CA LEU A 205 22.37 6.57 14.11
C LEU A 205 23.53 6.01 14.94
N LEU A 206 23.52 4.71 15.24
CA LEU A 206 24.58 4.05 16.00
C LEU A 206 25.92 4.12 15.26
N ASN A 207 25.92 3.85 13.96
CA ASN A 207 27.11 3.94 13.11
C ASN A 207 27.67 5.36 13.00
N ASN A 208 26.84 6.39 13.20
CA ASN A 208 27.23 7.80 13.13
C ASN A 208 27.32 8.48 14.51
N ASP A 209 27.23 7.73 15.61
CA ASP A 209 27.11 8.29 16.96
C ASP A 209 28.24 9.27 17.31
N PHE A 210 29.48 8.98 16.89
CA PHE A 210 30.62 9.87 17.12
C PHE A 210 30.44 11.25 16.45
N LYS A 211 29.94 11.30 15.21
CA LYS A 211 29.70 12.56 14.50
C LYS A 211 28.56 13.33 15.15
N ILE A 212 27.47 12.63 15.47
CA ILE A 212 26.29 13.20 16.11
C ILE A 212 26.70 13.83 17.46
N THR A 213 27.40 13.07 18.31
CA THR A 213 27.81 13.51 19.65
C THR A 213 28.77 14.70 19.63
N LYS A 214 29.70 14.76 18.66
CA LYS A 214 30.57 15.91 18.44
C LYS A 214 29.78 17.20 18.12
N ASN A 215 28.64 17.09 17.46
CA ASN A 215 27.80 18.24 17.11
C ASN A 215 26.76 18.59 18.18
N LEU A 216 26.65 17.81 19.29
CA LEU A 216 25.75 18.10 20.42
C LEU A 216 26.25 19.22 21.35
N HIS A 217 27.51 19.65 21.25
CA HIS A 217 28.17 20.46 22.28
C HIS A 217 27.61 21.88 22.46
N LYS A 218 26.77 22.39 21.55
CA LYS A 218 26.29 23.78 21.59
C LYS A 218 24.83 23.94 22.05
N GLU A 219 24.03 22.87 22.13
CA GLU A 219 22.58 23.00 22.37
C GLU A 219 22.01 22.00 23.39
N THR A 220 21.40 22.53 24.46
CA THR A 220 20.72 21.71 25.48
C THR A 220 19.53 20.94 24.92
N ARG A 221 18.88 21.47 23.88
CA ARG A 221 17.79 20.79 23.16
C ARG A 221 18.30 19.55 22.43
N ALA A 222 19.40 19.65 21.70
CA ALA A 222 19.97 18.54 20.95
C ALA A 222 20.34 17.36 21.86
N ARG A 223 20.93 17.66 23.03
CA ARG A 223 21.22 16.65 24.06
C ARG A 223 19.97 15.99 24.64
N ARG A 224 18.87 16.72 24.78
CA ARG A 224 17.60 16.13 25.23
C ARG A 224 17.07 15.17 24.18
N ILE A 225 17.02 15.58 22.91
CA ILE A 225 16.54 14.75 21.79
C ILE A 225 17.40 13.48 21.64
N TYR A 226 18.73 13.61 21.70
CA TYR A 226 19.64 12.47 21.66
C TYR A 226 19.37 11.43 22.77
N ASN A 227 18.84 11.84 23.92
CA ASN A 227 18.53 10.96 25.05
C ASN A 227 17.03 10.58 25.15
N GLN A 228 16.19 11.00 24.19
CA GLN A 228 14.80 10.52 24.10
C GLN A 228 14.76 9.08 23.62
N SER A 229 13.77 8.32 24.09
CA SER A 229 13.56 6.95 23.63
C SER A 229 13.40 6.89 22.10
N ILE A 230 13.81 5.74 21.53
CA ILE A 230 13.57 5.37 20.15
C ILE A 230 12.06 5.20 19.86
N PHE A 231 11.22 4.97 20.88
CA PHE A 231 9.77 4.85 20.73
C PHE A 231 9.02 5.94 21.51
N ILE A 232 7.90 6.39 20.97
CA ILE A 232 6.91 7.25 21.63
C ILE A 232 5.55 6.58 21.48
N ASN A 233 4.89 6.25 22.60
CA ASN A 233 3.60 5.57 22.62
C ASN A 233 3.56 4.25 21.81
N GLY A 234 4.70 3.57 21.68
CA GLY A 234 4.84 2.33 20.90
C GLY A 234 5.15 2.55 19.42
N GLU A 235 5.16 3.80 18.94
CA GLU A 235 5.55 4.15 17.58
C GLU A 235 7.02 4.57 17.50
N TYR A 236 7.67 4.35 16.35
CA TYR A 236 9.04 4.78 16.16
C TYR A 236 9.16 6.31 16.10
N ASN A 237 10.13 6.86 16.82
CA ASN A 237 10.35 8.29 16.95
C ASN A 237 11.13 8.86 15.76
N PHE A 238 10.46 9.00 14.62
CA PHE A 238 11.04 9.57 13.39
C PHE A 238 11.53 11.02 13.57
N GLU A 239 10.88 11.81 14.42
CA GLU A 239 11.31 13.19 14.69
C GLU A 239 12.70 13.24 15.33
N ARG A 240 12.96 12.36 16.32
CA ARG A 240 14.30 12.20 16.90
C ARG A 240 15.30 11.76 15.85
N TYR A 241 14.97 10.74 15.07
CA TYR A 241 15.86 10.23 14.02
C TYR A 241 16.26 11.33 13.02
N ASN A 242 15.28 12.01 12.42
CA ASN A 242 15.50 13.06 11.44
C ASN A 242 16.31 14.22 12.03
N PHE A 243 16.01 14.62 13.27
CA PHE A 243 16.78 15.66 13.95
C PHE A 243 18.25 15.27 14.13
N LEU A 244 18.52 14.05 14.61
CA LEU A 244 19.90 13.59 14.84
C LEU A 244 20.67 13.44 13.53
N MET A 245 20.03 12.96 12.46
CA MET A 245 20.63 12.90 11.13
C MET A 245 20.96 14.30 10.58
N SER A 246 20.12 15.31 10.81
CA SER A 246 20.41 16.70 10.40
C SER A 246 21.64 17.30 11.06
N LEU A 247 22.11 16.74 12.19
CA LEU A 247 23.36 17.15 12.83
C LEU A 247 24.59 16.63 12.10
N MET A 248 24.45 15.68 11.17
CA MET A 248 25.55 15.15 10.36
C MET A 248 25.82 16.00 9.12
N GLU A 249 24.84 16.78 8.66
CA GLU A 249 24.93 17.63 7.47
C GLU A 249 25.57 19.00 7.76
N LYS A 250 26.01 19.24 9.01
CA LYS A 250 26.66 20.47 9.48
C LYS A 250 28.11 20.23 9.90
#